data_AF-A0A663EBD7-F1
#
_entry.id   AF-A0A663EBD7-F1
#
_cell.length_a   1.000
_cell.length_b   1.000
_cell.length_c   1.000
_cell.angle_alpha   90.00
_cell.angle_beta   90.00
_cell.angle_gamma   90.00
#
_symmetry.space_group_name_H-M   'P 1'
#
loop_
_entity.id
_entity.type
_entity.pdbx_description
1 polymer ?
#
loop_
_entity_poly.entity_id
_entity_poly.type
_entity_poly.pdbx_seq_one_letter_code
_entity_poly.pdbx_strand_id
1 'polypeptide(L)'
;MSVFLQVHFCELRFITFCIYALTYRRLSETAKQCCLFSIGSRGFCGPYVQPEPVLFDWSLQVKVVIEDIYTDLKDGIFLMQLLELLSGEALPRPNRGKMRVHFLENNSKAITFLKSKVIKVIGPENIVDGDRTLILGLIWIIILRFQISSIKLDKVKQSLLLWCQHKTASYSNVNVKDFSKSWSDGLAFNALIHAHRPDLINYSLLRQDQPIKNLNNAFDVAEKELGISKLLDAEDVAVPYPDERSIMTYVSLYYHYFSRLRQGQTIQKRLTKVSALLSSEVKR
;
A
#
# COMPACT_ATOMS: atom_id res chain seq x y z
N MET A 1 -19.01 -14.35 35.54
CA MET A 1 -19.36 -15.03 34.27
C MET A 1 -19.96 -14.11 33.19
N SER A 2 -20.03 -12.78 33.38
CA SER A 2 -20.73 -11.86 32.44
C SER A 2 -19.86 -10.89 31.65
N VAL A 3 -18.57 -10.74 31.96
CA VAL A 3 -17.68 -9.80 31.22
C VAL A 3 -17.10 -10.47 29.96
N PHE A 4 -16.91 -11.79 29.97
CA PHE A 4 -16.36 -12.55 28.85
C PHE A 4 -17.35 -12.71 27.68
N LEU A 5 -18.66 -12.75 27.96
CA LEU A 5 -19.70 -12.80 26.90
C LEU A 5 -19.95 -11.44 26.24
N GLN A 6 -19.71 -10.33 26.95
CA GLN A 6 -19.96 -8.98 26.42
C GLN A 6 -18.85 -8.52 25.45
N VAL A 7 -17.62 -9.00 25.65
CA VAL A 7 -16.49 -8.81 24.70
C VAL A 7 -16.72 -9.65 23.44
N HIS A 8 -17.20 -10.89 23.58
CA HIS A 8 -17.49 -11.79 22.46
C HIS A 8 -18.55 -11.24 21.48
N PHE A 9 -19.59 -10.55 21.97
CA PHE A 9 -20.65 -10.02 21.11
C PHE A 9 -20.26 -8.72 20.38
N CYS A 10 -19.31 -7.96 20.93
CA CYS A 10 -18.80 -6.74 20.31
C CYS A 10 -17.73 -7.04 19.25
N GLU A 11 -16.92 -8.07 19.47
CA GLU A 11 -15.90 -8.52 18.50
C GLU A 11 -16.49 -9.20 17.28
N LEU A 12 -17.55 -10.01 17.40
CA LEU A 12 -18.22 -10.60 16.23
C LEU A 12 -18.84 -9.52 15.34
N ARG A 13 -19.47 -8.49 15.90
CA ARG A 13 -19.97 -7.36 15.09
C ARG A 13 -18.87 -6.56 14.42
N PHE A 14 -17.71 -6.41 15.07
CA PHE A 14 -16.55 -5.75 14.49
C PHE A 14 -15.92 -6.57 13.36
N ILE A 15 -15.83 -7.90 13.53
CA ILE A 15 -15.37 -8.83 12.51
C ILE A 15 -16.34 -8.89 11.34
N THR A 16 -17.65 -8.95 11.57
CA THR A 16 -18.66 -8.85 10.51
C THR A 16 -18.56 -7.50 9.79
N PHE A 17 -18.39 -6.39 10.51
CA PHE A 17 -18.24 -5.05 9.92
C PHE A 17 -16.94 -4.91 9.11
N CYS A 18 -15.82 -5.48 9.58
CA CYS A 18 -14.56 -5.51 8.85
C CYS A 18 -14.63 -6.41 7.62
N ILE A 19 -15.28 -7.57 7.70
CA ILE A 19 -15.54 -8.45 6.55
C ILE A 19 -16.47 -7.74 5.55
N TYR A 20 -17.51 -7.03 6.03
CA TYR A 20 -18.43 -6.25 5.19
C TYR A 20 -17.73 -5.06 4.50
N ALA A 21 -16.84 -4.36 5.23
CA ALA A 21 -16.06 -3.24 4.70
C ALA A 21 -14.94 -3.69 3.74
N LEU A 22 -14.41 -4.91 3.90
CA LEU A 22 -13.39 -5.49 3.02
C LEU A 22 -13.99 -6.13 1.76
N THR A 23 -15.24 -6.60 1.81
CA THR A 23 -15.96 -7.15 0.64
C THR A 23 -16.58 -6.05 -0.25
N TYR A 24 -17.02 -4.92 0.31
CA TYR A 24 -17.57 -3.80 -0.48
C TYR A 24 -16.51 -2.72 -0.79
N ARG A 25 -15.71 -2.95 -1.82
CA ARG A 25 -14.70 -1.99 -2.34
C ARG A 25 -15.27 -0.76 -3.06
N ARG A 26 -16.56 -0.44 -2.86
CA ARG A 26 -17.27 0.65 -3.57
C ARG A 26 -18.17 1.48 -2.66
N LEU A 27 -17.70 1.77 -1.45
CA LEU A 27 -18.20 2.93 -0.70
C LEU A 27 -17.36 4.12 -1.12
N SER A 28 -17.98 5.09 -1.82
CA SER A 28 -17.39 6.39 -2.13
C SER A 28 -16.84 7.02 -0.84
N GLU A 29 -15.83 7.88 -0.96
CA GLU A 29 -15.25 8.59 0.20
C GLU A 29 -16.30 9.29 1.08
N THR A 30 -17.44 9.68 0.49
CA THR A 30 -18.62 10.21 1.18
C THR A 30 -19.27 9.23 2.17
N ALA A 31 -19.26 7.92 1.90
CA ALA A 31 -19.81 6.93 2.82
C ALA A 31 -18.83 6.55 3.95
N LYS A 32 -17.52 6.65 3.69
CA LYS A 32 -16.49 6.58 4.76
C LYS A 32 -16.60 7.77 5.73
N GLN A 33 -16.97 8.95 5.23
CA GLN A 33 -17.26 10.13 6.04
C GLN A 33 -18.61 10.05 6.78
N CYS A 34 -19.66 9.48 6.19
CA CYS A 34 -20.95 9.32 6.88
C CYS A 34 -20.88 8.40 8.12
N CYS A 35 -20.01 7.38 8.12
CA CYS A 35 -19.77 6.56 9.32
C CYS A 35 -19.07 7.31 10.46
N LEU A 36 -18.38 8.41 10.18
CA LEU A 36 -17.76 9.28 11.19
C LEU A 36 -18.66 10.46 11.60
N PHE A 37 -19.71 10.78 10.82
CA PHE A 37 -20.54 11.98 10.99
C PHE A 37 -21.97 11.76 11.51
N SER A 38 -22.30 10.56 12.02
CA SER A 38 -23.54 10.40 12.83
C SER A 38 -23.42 10.91 14.28
N ILE A 39 -22.33 11.61 14.59
CA ILE A 39 -22.28 12.57 15.70
C ILE A 39 -22.38 13.97 15.08
N GLY A 40 -23.61 14.43 14.84
CA GLY A 40 -23.89 15.85 14.64
C GLY A 40 -24.09 16.34 13.20
N SER A 41 -25.36 16.60 12.90
CA SER A 41 -25.86 17.74 12.11
C SER A 41 -25.89 17.66 10.56
N ARG A 42 -27.14 17.77 10.09
CA ARG A 42 -27.73 18.12 8.77
C ARG A 42 -26.81 18.75 7.71
N GLY A 43 -26.97 18.28 6.45
CA GLY A 43 -27.07 19.16 5.28
C GLY A 43 -26.31 18.75 4.01
N PHE A 44 -27.08 18.35 2.98
CA PHE A 44 -26.90 18.53 1.53
C PHE A 44 -25.58 18.21 0.80
N CYS A 45 -25.69 17.42 -0.28
CA CYS A 45 -24.87 17.55 -1.50
C CYS A 45 -25.71 17.26 -2.76
N GLY A 46 -25.60 18.15 -3.76
CA GLY A 46 -26.25 18.09 -5.08
C GLY A 46 -25.55 17.14 -6.08
N PRO A 47 -25.95 17.14 -7.36
CA PRO A 47 -25.63 16.07 -8.30
C PRO A 47 -24.32 16.31 -9.05
N TYR A 48 -23.44 15.29 -9.14
CA TYR A 48 -22.33 15.32 -10.10
C TYR A 48 -22.05 13.93 -10.71
N VAL A 49 -22.38 13.85 -12.00
CA VAL A 49 -21.71 13.22 -13.16
C VAL A 49 -20.88 11.95 -12.93
N GLN A 50 -21.28 10.87 -13.62
CA GLN A 50 -20.58 9.58 -13.71
C GLN A 50 -19.49 9.57 -14.79
N PRO A 51 -18.38 8.82 -14.59
CA PRO A 51 -17.59 8.27 -15.69
C PRO A 51 -17.89 6.78 -15.93
N GLU A 52 -17.90 6.42 -17.21
CA GLU A 52 -18.20 5.11 -17.81
C GLU A 52 -17.28 3.94 -17.38
N PRO A 53 -17.73 2.68 -17.59
CA PRO A 53 -17.23 1.52 -16.88
C PRO A 53 -15.97 0.92 -17.50
N VAL A 54 -14.98 0.61 -16.67
CA VAL A 54 -13.90 -0.32 -17.00
C VAL A 54 -14.50 -1.72 -17.00
N LEU A 55 -14.48 -2.38 -18.17
CA LEU A 55 -14.87 -3.77 -18.41
C LEU A 55 -13.96 -4.72 -17.60
N PHE A 56 -14.27 -4.89 -16.33
CA PHE A 56 -14.09 -6.16 -15.66
C PHE A 56 -15.43 -6.88 -15.74
N ASP A 57 -15.46 -8.06 -16.33
CA ASP A 57 -16.62 -8.94 -16.27
C ASP A 57 -16.82 -9.39 -14.81
N TRP A 58 -17.63 -8.63 -14.08
CA TRP A 58 -18.08 -8.91 -12.71
C TRP A 58 -19.37 -9.76 -12.70
N SER A 59 -19.64 -10.57 -13.73
CA SER A 59 -20.85 -11.40 -13.81
C SER A 59 -20.86 -12.60 -12.87
N LEU A 60 -20.45 -12.44 -11.61
CA LEU A 60 -20.92 -13.25 -10.49
C LEU A 60 -20.55 -12.52 -9.19
N GLN A 61 -21.40 -11.57 -8.79
CA GLN A 61 -21.48 -11.18 -7.38
C GLN A 61 -21.87 -12.43 -6.59
N VAL A 62 -20.88 -13.21 -6.16
CA VAL A 62 -21.10 -14.23 -5.14
C VAL A 62 -21.37 -13.45 -3.87
N LYS A 63 -22.66 -13.25 -3.58
CA LYS A 63 -23.13 -12.75 -2.30
C LYS A 63 -22.88 -13.85 -1.27
N VAL A 64 -21.63 -13.96 -0.84
CA VAL A 64 -21.22 -14.88 0.21
C VAL A 64 -21.79 -14.36 1.52
N VAL A 65 -22.83 -15.03 2.00
CA VAL A 65 -23.35 -14.81 3.35
C VAL A 65 -22.70 -15.86 4.22
N ILE A 66 -21.78 -15.44 5.09
CA ILE A 66 -21.23 -16.30 6.15
C ILE A 66 -22.19 -16.17 7.33
N GLU A 67 -22.88 -17.25 7.65
CA GLU A 67 -23.81 -17.31 8.80
C GLU A 67 -23.06 -17.79 10.04
N ASP A 68 -22.24 -18.83 9.89
CA ASP A 68 -21.39 -19.35 10.95
C ASP A 68 -19.98 -19.66 10.42
N ILE A 69 -19.03 -18.83 10.85
CA ILE A 69 -17.62 -18.93 10.47
C ILE A 69 -16.98 -20.29 10.82
N TYR A 70 -17.51 -21.01 11.82
CA TYR A 70 -17.00 -22.30 12.24
C TYR A 70 -17.45 -23.45 11.33
N THR A 71 -18.57 -23.30 10.64
CA THR A 71 -19.09 -24.28 9.67
C THR A 71 -18.72 -23.91 8.26
N ASP A 72 -18.78 -22.63 7.93
CA ASP A 72 -18.67 -22.15 6.56
C ASP A 72 -17.22 -22.18 6.06
N LEU A 73 -16.23 -22.04 6.94
CA LEU A 73 -14.82 -22.15 6.57
C LEU A 73 -14.34 -23.60 6.39
N LYS A 74 -15.14 -24.61 6.78
CA LYS A 74 -14.68 -26.00 6.83
C LYS A 74 -14.22 -26.54 5.50
N ASP A 75 -14.89 -26.17 4.40
CA ASP A 75 -14.53 -26.66 3.06
C ASP A 75 -13.25 -26.03 2.49
N GLY A 76 -12.76 -24.96 3.13
CA GLY A 76 -11.57 -24.21 2.77
C GLY A 76 -11.75 -23.28 1.56
N ILE A 77 -12.90 -23.31 0.86
CA ILE A 77 -13.11 -22.53 -0.36
C ILE A 77 -13.19 -21.05 -0.02
N PHE A 78 -14.00 -20.67 0.97
CA PHE A 78 -14.13 -19.28 1.39
C PHE A 78 -12.82 -18.72 1.97
N LEU A 79 -12.08 -19.53 2.72
CA LEU A 79 -10.78 -19.11 3.24
C LEU A 79 -9.80 -18.83 2.11
N MET A 80 -9.73 -19.70 1.11
CA MET A 80 -8.86 -19.47 -0.06
C MET A 80 -9.26 -18.21 -0.83
N GLN A 81 -10.55 -18.02 -1.11
CA GLN A 81 -11.06 -16.83 -1.80
C GLN A 81 -10.77 -15.54 -1.03
N LEU A 82 -10.93 -15.57 0.29
CA LEU A 82 -10.60 -14.43 1.16
C LEU A 82 -9.11 -14.09 1.06
N LEU A 83 -8.23 -15.10 1.05
CA LEU A 83 -6.79 -14.89 0.93
C LEU A 83 -6.39 -14.35 -0.45
N GLU A 84 -7.00 -14.85 -1.53
CA GLU A 84 -6.83 -14.30 -2.88
C GLU A 84 -7.24 -12.83 -2.93
N LEU A 85 -8.40 -12.49 -2.35
CA LEU A 85 -8.91 -11.13 -2.32
C LEU A 85 -8.03 -10.18 -1.50
N LEU A 86 -7.59 -10.60 -0.31
CA LEU A 86 -6.79 -9.78 0.60
C LEU A 86 -5.35 -9.60 0.12
N SER A 87 -4.77 -10.61 -0.54
CA SER A 87 -3.40 -10.56 -1.03
C SER A 87 -3.27 -10.01 -2.45
N GLY A 88 -4.30 -10.20 -3.29
CA GLY A 88 -4.23 -9.97 -4.74
C GLY A 88 -3.42 -11.04 -5.49
N GLU A 89 -3.04 -12.15 -4.85
CA GLU A 89 -2.32 -13.27 -5.46
C GLU A 89 -3.28 -14.43 -5.74
N ALA A 90 -3.09 -15.11 -6.88
CA ALA A 90 -3.89 -16.27 -7.23
C ALA A 90 -3.44 -17.51 -6.44
N LEU A 91 -4.39 -18.21 -5.81
CA LEU A 91 -4.16 -19.49 -5.14
C LEU A 91 -4.46 -20.66 -6.09
N PRO A 92 -3.97 -21.88 -5.78
CA PRO A 92 -4.32 -23.06 -6.56
C PRO A 92 -5.82 -23.30 -6.56
N ARG A 93 -6.36 -23.84 -7.67
CA ARG A 93 -7.80 -24.10 -7.77
C ARG A 93 -8.30 -25.00 -6.62
N PRO A 94 -9.42 -24.63 -5.95
CA PRO A 94 -9.98 -25.42 -4.87
C PRO A 94 -10.63 -26.71 -5.39
N ASN A 95 -10.54 -27.76 -4.60
CA ASN A 95 -11.25 -29.00 -4.79
C ASN A 95 -12.71 -28.82 -4.36
N ARG A 96 -13.67 -29.15 -5.22
CA ARG A 96 -15.12 -28.99 -4.94
C ARG A 96 -15.78 -30.23 -4.35
N GLY A 97 -15.01 -31.27 -4.06
CA GLY A 97 -15.53 -32.49 -3.47
C GLY A 97 -16.04 -32.27 -2.03
N LYS A 98 -17.02 -33.08 -1.61
CA LYS A 98 -17.73 -32.92 -0.33
C LYS A 98 -17.18 -33.78 0.83
N MET A 99 -16.17 -34.59 0.55
CA MET A 99 -15.52 -35.45 1.55
C MET A 99 -14.50 -34.68 2.38
N ARG A 100 -14.31 -35.10 3.63
CA ARG A 100 -13.36 -34.51 4.58
C ARG A 100 -11.94 -34.38 4.03
N VAL A 101 -11.50 -35.33 3.20
CA VAL A 101 -10.17 -35.29 2.56
C VAL A 101 -10.01 -34.08 1.62
N HIS A 102 -11.06 -33.68 0.91
CA HIS A 102 -11.04 -32.51 0.02
C HIS A 102 -11.00 -31.21 0.81
N PHE A 103 -11.70 -31.16 1.94
CA PHE A 103 -11.69 -30.03 2.86
C PHE A 103 -10.29 -29.83 3.46
N LEU A 104 -9.63 -30.91 3.87
CA LEU A 104 -8.24 -30.87 4.33
C LEU A 104 -7.30 -30.38 3.24
N GLU A 105 -7.47 -30.84 2.00
CA GLU A 105 -6.64 -30.42 0.87
C GLU A 105 -6.76 -28.90 0.61
N ASN A 106 -7.97 -28.37 0.57
CA ASN A 106 -8.22 -26.93 0.39
C ASN A 106 -7.65 -26.09 1.53
N ASN A 107 -7.94 -26.48 2.78
CA ASN A 107 -7.40 -25.78 3.94
C ASN A 107 -5.87 -25.88 4.01
N SER A 108 -5.29 -27.00 3.57
CA SER A 108 -3.83 -27.14 3.49
C SER A 108 -3.21 -26.16 2.47
N LYS A 109 -3.87 -25.91 1.33
CA LYS A 109 -3.45 -24.89 0.36
C LYS A 109 -3.50 -23.49 0.98
N ALA A 110 -4.59 -23.14 1.65
CA ALA A 110 -4.73 -21.85 2.35
C ALA A 110 -3.66 -21.66 3.46
N ILE A 111 -3.45 -22.69 4.28
CA ILE A 111 -2.46 -22.68 5.36
C ILE A 111 -1.03 -22.57 4.81
N THR A 112 -0.71 -23.27 3.72
CA THR A 112 0.60 -23.19 3.06
C THR A 112 0.86 -21.78 2.54
N PHE A 113 -0.16 -21.15 1.95
CA PHE A 113 -0.09 -19.75 1.55
C PHE A 113 0.17 -18.81 2.74
N LEU A 114 -0.52 -19.00 3.87
CA LEU A 114 -0.28 -18.18 5.06
C LEU A 114 1.12 -18.38 5.65
N LYS A 115 1.63 -19.62 5.63
CA LYS A 115 3.01 -19.93 6.04
C LYS A 115 4.04 -19.23 5.17
N SER A 116 3.81 -19.12 3.85
CA SER A 116 4.71 -18.38 2.95
C SER A 116 4.76 -16.88 3.26
N LYS A 117 3.70 -16.32 3.84
CA LYS A 117 3.66 -14.94 4.36
C LYS A 117 4.21 -14.81 5.79
N VAL A 118 4.96 -15.81 6.27
CA VAL A 118 5.60 -15.87 7.60
C VAL A 118 4.57 -15.82 8.74
N ILE A 119 3.39 -16.39 8.51
CA ILE A 119 2.36 -16.53 9.53
C ILE A 119 2.47 -17.94 10.12
N LYS A 120 2.83 -18.03 11.41
CA LYS A 120 2.78 -19.30 12.15
C LYS A 120 1.32 -19.62 12.43
N VAL A 121 0.78 -20.56 11.67
CA VAL A 121 -0.63 -20.94 11.69
C VAL A 121 -0.84 -22.39 12.13
N ILE A 122 -2.05 -22.64 12.60
CA ILE A 122 -2.62 -23.93 13.00
C ILE A 122 -2.64 -24.95 11.85
N GLY A 123 -2.92 -26.21 12.17
CA GLY A 123 -3.10 -27.26 11.17
C GLY A 123 -4.44 -27.12 10.43
N PRO A 124 -4.53 -27.55 9.16
CA PRO A 124 -5.78 -27.52 8.40
C PRO A 124 -6.90 -28.36 9.05
N GLU A 125 -6.54 -29.40 9.80
CA GLU A 125 -7.48 -30.24 10.57
C GLU A 125 -8.29 -29.42 11.57
N ASN A 126 -7.68 -28.43 12.22
CA ASN A 126 -8.36 -27.59 13.22
C ASN A 126 -9.47 -26.73 12.59
N ILE A 127 -9.31 -26.35 11.32
CA ILE A 127 -10.32 -25.60 10.58
C ILE A 127 -11.46 -26.53 10.17
N VAL A 128 -11.13 -27.70 9.61
CA VAL A 128 -12.15 -28.65 9.14
C VAL A 128 -12.97 -29.22 10.30
N ASP A 129 -12.34 -29.46 11.45
CA ASP A 129 -13.03 -29.95 12.65
C ASP A 129 -13.84 -28.85 13.37
N GLY A 130 -13.64 -27.58 13.01
CA GLY A 130 -14.41 -26.46 13.55
C GLY A 130 -13.93 -26.01 14.94
N ASP A 131 -12.63 -26.06 15.23
CA ASP A 131 -12.10 -25.56 16.50
C ASP A 131 -12.27 -24.04 16.56
N ARG A 132 -13.26 -23.62 17.36
CA ARG A 132 -13.68 -22.22 17.47
C ARG A 132 -12.55 -21.30 17.88
N THR A 133 -11.72 -21.73 18.83
CA THR A 133 -10.63 -20.91 19.38
C THR A 133 -9.56 -20.68 18.31
N LEU A 134 -9.21 -21.76 17.61
CA LEU A 134 -8.16 -21.72 16.59
C LEU A 134 -8.62 -21.00 15.31
N ILE A 135 -9.89 -21.17 14.90
CA ILE A 135 -10.48 -20.45 13.77
C ILE A 135 -10.54 -18.94 14.05
N LEU A 136 -10.99 -18.51 15.24
CA LEU A 136 -10.98 -17.10 15.60
C LEU A 136 -9.57 -16.52 15.62
N GLY A 137 -8.62 -17.25 16.21
CA GLY A 137 -7.20 -16.86 16.20
C GLY A 137 -6.65 -16.70 14.79
N LEU A 138 -6.98 -17.62 13.88
CA LEU A 138 -6.57 -17.57 12.47
C LEU A 138 -7.14 -16.32 11.78
N ILE A 139 -8.43 -16.06 11.93
CA ILE A 139 -9.12 -14.91 11.31
C ILE A 139 -8.58 -13.59 11.87
N TRP A 140 -8.36 -13.51 13.18
CA TRP A 140 -7.72 -12.36 13.82
C TRP A 140 -6.33 -12.08 13.23
N ILE A 141 -5.50 -13.12 13.08
CA ILE A 141 -4.16 -12.99 12.51
C ILE A 141 -4.23 -12.53 11.04
N ILE A 142 -5.16 -13.07 10.24
CA ILE A 142 -5.37 -12.66 8.85
C ILE A 142 -5.76 -11.17 8.80
N ILE A 143 -6.77 -10.76 9.58
CA ILE A 143 -7.22 -9.37 9.63
C ILE A 143 -6.04 -8.46 10.01
N LEU A 144 -5.36 -8.73 11.12
CA LEU A 144 -4.24 -7.91 11.56
C LEU A 144 -3.12 -7.82 10.51
N ARG A 145 -2.70 -8.96 9.93
CA ARG A 145 -1.56 -8.98 9.00
C ARG A 145 -1.85 -8.26 7.70
N PHE A 146 -3.03 -8.48 7.11
CA PHE A 146 -3.38 -7.87 5.83
C PHE A 146 -3.86 -6.42 5.99
N GLN A 147 -4.50 -6.07 7.11
CA GLN A 147 -4.90 -4.68 7.40
C GLN A 147 -3.72 -3.79 7.81
N ILE A 148 -2.78 -4.28 8.62
CA ILE A 148 -1.57 -3.49 8.97
C ILE A 148 -0.72 -3.26 7.72
N SER A 149 -0.62 -4.25 6.83
CA SER A 149 0.16 -4.12 5.60
C SER A 149 -0.43 -3.07 4.65
N SER A 150 -1.75 -3.06 4.47
CA SER A 150 -2.42 -2.03 3.65
C SER A 150 -2.34 -0.64 4.28
N ILE A 151 -2.63 -0.49 5.58
CA ILE A 151 -2.53 0.80 6.30
C ILE A 151 -1.08 1.32 6.27
N LYS A 152 -0.09 0.45 6.46
CA LYS A 152 1.33 0.83 6.40
C LYS A 152 1.68 1.31 5.00
N LEU A 153 1.22 0.63 3.95
CA LEU A 153 1.47 1.03 2.58
C LEU A 153 0.86 2.41 2.27
N ASP A 154 -0.39 2.65 2.66
CA ASP A 154 -1.06 3.93 2.45
C ASP A 154 -0.36 5.09 3.18
N LYS A 155 0.07 4.87 4.43
CA LYS A 155 0.84 5.86 5.19
C LYS A 155 2.20 6.15 4.55
N VAL A 156 2.90 5.12 4.08
CA VAL A 156 4.18 5.26 3.37
C VAL A 156 3.98 6.03 2.07
N LYS A 157 2.95 5.68 1.29
CA LYS A 157 2.57 6.37 0.06
C LYS A 157 2.29 7.85 0.30
N GLN A 158 1.46 8.18 1.28
CA GLN A 158 1.14 9.57 1.63
C GLN A 158 2.38 10.36 2.07
N SER A 159 3.21 9.76 2.91
CA SER A 159 4.44 10.42 3.41
C SER A 159 5.43 10.69 2.27
N LEU A 160 5.60 9.72 1.37
CA LEU A 160 6.47 9.85 0.20
C LEU A 160 5.91 10.89 -0.78
N LEU A 161 4.60 10.92 -0.99
CA LEU A 161 3.93 11.88 -1.86
C LEU A 161 4.14 13.31 -1.34
N LEU A 162 3.92 13.53 -0.04
CA LEU A 162 4.14 14.82 0.60
C LEU A 162 5.59 15.27 0.48
N TRP A 163 6.55 14.34 0.62
CA TRP A 163 7.96 14.65 0.40
C TRP A 163 8.22 15.09 -1.04
N CYS A 164 7.67 14.39 -2.04
CA CYS A 164 7.83 14.76 -3.44
C CYS A 164 7.25 16.15 -3.72
N GLN A 165 6.04 16.43 -3.23
CA GLN A 165 5.37 17.72 -3.36
C GLN A 165 6.19 18.83 -2.72
N HIS A 166 6.66 18.65 -1.49
CA HIS A 166 7.50 19.64 -0.81
C HIS A 166 8.79 19.91 -1.59
N LYS A 167 9.40 18.87 -2.19
CA LYS A 167 10.66 19.02 -2.95
C LYS A 167 10.48 19.63 -4.32
N THR A 168 9.30 19.52 -4.90
CA THR A 168 8.98 20.03 -6.24
C THR A 168 8.13 21.30 -6.21
N ALA A 169 7.79 21.83 -5.03
CA ALA A 169 6.93 23.00 -4.87
C ALA A 169 7.43 24.27 -5.60
N SER A 170 8.74 24.40 -5.83
CA SER A 170 9.33 25.54 -6.54
C SER A 170 9.28 25.43 -8.07
N TYR A 171 8.76 24.33 -8.62
CA TYR A 171 8.74 24.08 -10.07
C TYR A 171 7.30 24.20 -10.59
N SER A 172 7.00 25.32 -11.26
CA SER A 172 5.64 25.64 -11.71
C SER A 172 5.07 24.66 -12.74
N ASN A 173 5.94 23.99 -13.49
CA ASN A 173 5.60 22.97 -14.50
C ASN A 173 5.54 21.54 -13.93
N VAL A 174 5.62 21.38 -12.59
CA VAL A 174 5.53 20.07 -11.93
C VAL A 174 4.41 20.10 -10.90
N ASN A 175 3.53 19.11 -10.97
CA ASN A 175 2.44 18.97 -10.01
C ASN A 175 2.24 17.51 -9.64
N VAL A 176 2.92 17.07 -8.57
CA VAL A 176 2.88 15.67 -8.13
C VAL A 176 1.61 15.40 -7.31
N LYS A 177 0.65 14.68 -7.89
CA LYS A 177 -0.61 14.30 -7.23
C LYS A 177 -0.74 12.81 -6.94
N ASP A 178 0.02 12.00 -7.65
CA ASP A 178 -0.03 10.54 -7.62
C ASP A 178 1.37 9.96 -7.85
N PHE A 179 1.48 8.62 -7.88
CA PHE A 179 2.66 7.89 -8.34
C PHE A 179 2.40 7.23 -9.71
N SER A 180 1.62 7.86 -10.57
CA SER A 180 1.31 7.36 -11.91
C SER A 180 1.46 8.50 -12.92
N LYS A 181 0.35 9.07 -13.41
CA LYS A 181 0.35 10.09 -14.48
C LYS A 181 1.24 11.30 -14.18
N SER A 182 1.32 11.74 -12.93
CA SER A 182 2.13 12.90 -12.51
C SER A 182 3.64 12.76 -12.80
N TRP A 183 4.10 11.55 -13.13
CA TRP A 183 5.51 11.23 -13.40
C TRP A 183 5.80 10.93 -14.87
N SER A 184 4.76 10.74 -15.69
CA SER A 184 4.87 10.25 -17.07
C SER A 184 5.59 11.19 -18.03
N ASP A 185 5.66 12.49 -17.74
CA ASP A 185 6.40 13.47 -18.55
C ASP A 185 7.89 13.59 -18.17
N GLY A 186 8.32 12.89 -17.12
CA GLY A 186 9.68 12.88 -16.61
C GLY A 186 10.13 14.14 -15.88
N LEU A 187 9.32 15.21 -15.85
CA LEU A 187 9.72 16.49 -15.24
C LEU A 187 9.85 16.37 -13.72
N ALA A 188 9.00 15.57 -13.07
CA ALA A 188 9.04 15.34 -11.63
C ALA A 188 10.35 14.67 -11.18
N PHE A 189 10.84 13.68 -11.92
CA PHE A 189 12.12 13.01 -11.61
C PHE A 189 13.30 13.98 -11.71
N ASN A 190 13.37 14.76 -12.79
CA ASN A 190 14.40 15.78 -12.96
C ASN A 190 14.35 16.86 -11.88
N ALA A 191 13.14 17.29 -11.48
CA ALA A 191 12.96 18.30 -10.45
C ALA A 191 13.43 17.80 -9.08
N LEU A 192 13.20 16.52 -8.75
CA LEU A 192 13.71 15.92 -7.51
C LEU A 192 15.23 15.94 -7.44
N ILE A 193 15.92 15.60 -8.54
CA ILE A 193 17.39 15.64 -8.60
C ILE A 193 17.85 17.10 -8.47
N HIS A 194 17.34 18.00 -9.31
CA HIS A 194 17.73 19.42 -9.33
C HIS A 194 17.48 20.11 -7.97
N ALA A 195 16.41 19.77 -7.25
CA ALA A 195 16.11 20.34 -5.93
C ALA A 195 17.15 19.99 -4.85
N HIS A 196 17.91 18.91 -5.03
CA HIS A 196 18.96 18.49 -4.09
C HIS A 196 20.37 18.75 -4.62
N ARG A 197 20.56 18.64 -5.94
CA ARG A 197 21.82 18.81 -6.66
C ARG A 197 21.55 19.58 -7.97
N PRO A 198 21.43 20.92 -7.88
CA PRO A 198 21.17 21.76 -9.05
C PRO A 198 22.24 21.65 -10.12
N ASP A 199 23.47 21.30 -9.71
CA ASP A 199 24.64 21.12 -10.55
C ASP A 199 24.52 19.97 -11.58
N LEU A 200 23.64 19.00 -11.33
CA LEU A 200 23.53 17.79 -12.16
C LEU A 200 22.48 17.88 -13.28
N ILE A 201 21.56 18.84 -13.21
CA ILE A 201 20.42 18.93 -14.13
C ILE A 201 20.27 20.36 -14.63
N ASN A 202 20.36 20.57 -15.94
CA ASN A 202 19.95 21.85 -16.53
C ASN A 202 18.42 21.87 -16.73
N TYR A 203 17.70 22.21 -15.66
CA TYR A 203 16.25 22.10 -15.64
C TYR A 203 15.55 23.01 -16.66
N SER A 204 16.10 24.19 -16.94
CA SER A 204 15.53 25.16 -17.89
C SER A 204 15.43 24.66 -19.33
N LEU A 205 16.17 23.62 -19.70
CA LEU A 205 16.14 23.04 -21.05
C LEU A 205 15.09 21.93 -21.20
N LEU A 206 14.45 21.51 -20.11
CA LEU A 206 13.48 20.42 -20.11
C LEU A 206 12.11 20.91 -20.58
N ARG A 207 11.44 20.08 -21.39
CA ARG A 207 10.13 20.40 -21.96
C ARG A 207 9.16 19.25 -21.75
N GLN A 208 7.90 19.56 -21.45
CA GLN A 208 6.88 18.57 -21.13
C GLN A 208 6.55 17.61 -22.30
N ASP A 209 6.72 18.07 -23.54
CA ASP A 209 6.43 17.29 -24.75
C ASP A 209 7.54 16.30 -25.12
N GLN A 210 8.59 16.17 -24.30
CA GLN A 210 9.71 15.25 -24.52
C GLN A 210 9.84 14.21 -23.38
N PRO A 211 8.80 13.41 -23.10
CA PRO A 211 8.74 12.53 -21.92
C PRO A 211 9.89 11.51 -21.89
N ILE A 212 10.12 10.79 -22.99
CA ILE A 212 11.18 9.77 -23.09
C ILE A 212 12.56 10.36 -22.83
N LYS A 213 12.84 11.55 -23.38
CA LYS A 213 14.12 12.25 -23.19
C LYS A 213 14.29 12.70 -21.74
N ASN A 214 13.25 13.28 -21.14
CA ASN A 214 13.28 13.74 -19.76
C ASN A 214 13.50 12.56 -18.80
N LEU A 215 12.78 11.46 -18.99
CA LEU A 215 12.90 10.25 -18.18
C LEU A 215 14.30 9.66 -18.28
N ASN A 216 14.81 9.43 -19.49
CA ASN A 216 16.16 8.93 -19.69
C ASN A 216 17.23 9.86 -19.09
N ASN A 217 17.07 11.19 -19.24
CA ASN A 217 17.99 12.14 -18.62
C ASN A 217 18.04 11.98 -17.09
N ALA A 218 16.88 11.92 -16.43
CA ALA A 218 16.84 11.74 -14.98
C ALA A 218 17.42 10.39 -14.56
N PHE A 219 17.09 9.32 -15.28
CA PHE A 219 17.49 7.97 -14.90
C PHE A 219 18.99 7.76 -15.08
N ASP A 220 19.55 8.26 -16.18
CA ASP A 220 20.98 8.16 -16.46
C ASP A 220 21.81 9.01 -15.50
N VAL A 221 21.36 10.22 -15.15
CA VAL A 221 22.02 11.05 -14.13
C VAL A 221 21.94 10.40 -12.76
N ALA A 222 20.79 9.84 -12.39
CA ALA A 222 20.63 9.16 -11.11
C ALA A 222 21.56 7.94 -10.98
N GLU A 223 21.71 7.16 -12.04
CA GLU A 223 22.61 6.01 -12.04
C GLU A 223 24.09 6.44 -11.99
N LYS A 224 24.51 7.31 -12.91
CA LYS A 224 25.93 7.68 -13.08
C LYS A 224 26.47 8.55 -11.94
N GLU A 225 25.69 9.54 -11.49
CA GLU A 225 26.16 10.56 -10.55
C GLU A 225 25.73 10.28 -9.11
N LEU A 226 24.61 9.58 -8.92
CA LEU A 226 24.04 9.30 -7.59
C LEU A 226 24.14 7.81 -7.18
N GLY A 227 24.47 6.91 -8.11
CA GLY A 227 24.51 5.47 -7.86
C GLY A 227 23.13 4.85 -7.59
N ILE A 228 22.06 5.49 -8.02
CA ILE A 228 20.70 4.98 -7.90
C ILE A 228 20.42 4.11 -9.14
N SER A 229 20.34 2.79 -8.96
CA SER A 229 20.15 1.84 -10.05
C SER A 229 18.91 2.15 -10.90
N LYS A 230 19.05 2.10 -12.23
CA LYS A 230 17.95 2.32 -13.17
C LYS A 230 16.97 1.13 -13.12
N LEU A 231 15.83 1.31 -12.44
CA LEU A 231 14.81 0.27 -12.27
C LEU A 231 13.68 0.31 -13.30
N LEU A 232 13.51 1.44 -13.99
CA LEU A 232 12.41 1.67 -14.91
C LEU A 232 12.96 2.02 -16.28
N ASP A 233 12.31 1.49 -17.31
CA ASP A 233 12.50 1.93 -18.69
C ASP A 233 11.62 3.15 -18.97
N ALA A 234 12.12 4.07 -19.80
CA ALA A 234 11.43 5.33 -20.08
C ALA A 234 10.10 5.08 -20.82
N GLU A 235 10.08 4.08 -21.69
CA GLU A 235 8.94 3.65 -22.49
C GLU A 235 7.79 3.15 -21.61
N ASP A 236 8.09 2.44 -20.52
CA ASP A 236 7.08 1.92 -19.59
C ASP A 236 6.47 3.01 -18.69
N VAL A 237 7.18 4.12 -18.51
CA VAL A 237 6.73 5.26 -17.71
C VAL A 237 6.01 6.32 -18.55
N ALA A 238 6.43 6.51 -19.80
CA ALA A 238 5.88 7.49 -20.74
C ALA A 238 4.54 7.06 -21.37
N VAL A 239 3.73 6.32 -20.62
CA VAL A 239 2.39 5.88 -21.01
C VAL A 239 1.31 6.69 -20.27
N PRO A 240 0.03 6.63 -20.69
CA PRO A 240 -1.04 7.35 -20.01
C PRO A 240 -1.24 6.94 -18.54
N TYR A 241 -1.04 5.65 -18.23
CA TYR A 241 -1.27 5.08 -16.90
C TYR A 241 -0.13 4.15 -16.49
N PRO A 242 1.03 4.69 -16.10
CA PRO A 242 2.16 3.87 -15.67
C PRO A 242 1.87 3.20 -14.32
N ASP A 243 2.48 2.04 -14.07
CA ASP A 243 2.26 1.25 -12.86
C ASP A 243 2.71 2.01 -11.60
N GLU A 244 1.77 2.17 -10.67
CA GLU A 244 1.97 3.00 -9.49
C GLU A 244 3.03 2.42 -8.55
N ARG A 245 3.06 1.09 -8.41
CA ARG A 245 3.98 0.42 -7.48
C ARG A 245 5.41 0.50 -7.98
N SER A 246 5.62 0.37 -9.28
CA SER A 246 6.91 0.55 -9.94
C SER A 246 7.46 1.96 -9.75
N ILE A 247 6.66 3.00 -10.00
CA ILE A 247 7.07 4.40 -9.77
C ILE A 247 7.36 4.64 -8.29
N MET A 248 6.46 4.23 -7.39
CA MET A 248 6.66 4.41 -5.94
C MET A 248 7.94 3.72 -5.44
N THR A 249 8.21 2.51 -5.92
CA THR A 249 9.44 1.76 -5.60
C THR A 249 10.66 2.55 -6.04
N TYR A 250 10.66 3.06 -7.27
CA TYR A 250 11.82 3.79 -7.77
C TYR A 250 12.02 5.13 -7.05
N VAL A 251 10.95 5.92 -6.85
CA VAL A 251 10.99 7.19 -6.10
C VAL A 251 11.46 6.98 -4.65
N SER A 252 11.16 5.82 -4.04
CA SER A 252 11.66 5.49 -2.71
C SER A 252 13.19 5.43 -2.64
N LEU A 253 13.87 5.01 -3.71
CA LEU A 253 15.33 5.02 -3.77
C LEU A 253 15.89 6.45 -3.72
N TYR A 254 15.29 7.38 -4.47
CA TYR A 254 15.63 8.81 -4.41
C TYR A 254 15.43 9.37 -2.99
N TYR A 255 14.30 9.05 -2.36
CA TYR A 255 14.01 9.48 -1.00
C TYR A 255 15.09 8.98 -0.01
N HIS A 256 15.45 7.70 -0.07
CA HIS A 256 16.45 7.12 0.81
C HIS A 256 17.84 7.72 0.59
N TYR A 257 18.25 7.87 -0.67
CA TYR A 257 19.52 8.49 -1.02
C TYR A 257 19.62 9.93 -0.47
N PHE A 258 18.67 10.80 -0.82
CA PHE A 258 18.72 12.21 -0.40
C PHE A 258 18.45 12.41 1.10
N SER A 259 17.77 11.47 1.76
CA SER A 259 17.63 11.51 3.22
C SER A 259 18.94 11.17 3.91
N ARG A 260 19.71 10.18 3.42
CA ARG A 260 21.06 9.88 3.92
C ARG A 260 22.02 11.05 3.70
N LEU A 261 22.00 11.66 2.51
CA LEU A 261 22.84 12.82 2.19
C LEU A 261 22.61 13.99 3.15
N ARG A 262 21.34 14.31 3.44
CA ARG A 262 20.96 15.37 4.39
C ARG A 262 21.39 15.06 5.84
N GLN A 263 21.27 13.80 6.26
CA GLN A 263 21.72 13.37 7.59
C GLN A 263 23.23 13.56 7.74
N GLY A 264 24.03 13.14 6.75
CA GLY A 264 25.48 13.35 6.73
C GLY A 264 25.87 14.82 6.86
N GLN A 265 25.23 15.70 6.09
CA GLN A 265 25.46 17.15 6.19
C GLN A 265 25.09 17.72 7.57
N THR A 266 24.00 17.22 8.17
CA THR A 266 23.55 17.67 9.50
C THR A 266 24.52 17.24 10.59
N ILE A 267 25.01 16.00 10.53
CA ILE A 267 26.02 15.48 11.45
C ILE A 267 27.30 16.31 11.33
N GLN A 268 27.78 16.56 10.10
CA GLN A 268 28.97 17.36 9.86
C GLN A 268 28.86 18.77 10.46
N LYS A 269 27.74 19.47 10.23
CA LYS A 269 27.49 20.80 10.80
C LYS A 269 27.52 20.79 12.33
N ARG A 270 26.96 19.76 12.97
CA ARG A 270 26.99 19.60 14.44
C ARG A 270 28.41 19.38 14.94
N LEU A 271 29.20 18.53 14.27
CA LEU A 271 30.60 18.29 14.62
C LEU A 271 31.46 19.55 14.48
N THR A 272 31.30 20.31 13.39
CA THR A 272 32.00 21.59 13.21
C THR A 272 31.69 22.58 14.33
N LYS A 273 30.42 22.64 14.78
CA LYS A 273 30.03 23.51 15.90
C LYS A 273 30.67 23.07 17.22
N VAL A 274 30.70 21.76 17.51
CA VAL A 274 31.35 21.22 18.72
C VAL A 274 32.85 21.45 18.69
N SER A 275 33.51 21.20 17.56
CA SER A 275 34.94 21.46 17.38
C SER A 275 35.28 22.92 17.62
N ALA A 276 34.47 23.86 17.09
CA ALA A 276 34.67 25.29 17.33
C ALA A 276 34.56 25.67 18.82
N LEU A 277 33.62 25.05 19.57
CA LEU A 277 33.48 25.27 21.01
C LEU A 277 34.70 24.75 21.78
N LEU A 278 35.15 23.52 21.51
CA LEU A 278 36.34 22.94 22.17
C LEU A 278 37.60 23.78 21.90
N SER A 279 37.78 24.27 20.68
CA SER A 279 38.90 25.16 20.34
C SER A 279 38.83 26.54 21.02
N SER A 280 37.63 26.98 21.43
CA SER A 280 37.45 28.23 22.19
C SER A 280 37.71 28.08 23.69
N GLU A 281 37.52 26.87 24.23
CA GLU A 281 37.81 26.54 25.64
C GLU A 281 39.32 26.37 25.88
N VAL A 282 40.06 25.78 24.92
CA VAL A 282 41.51 25.56 25.03
C VAL A 282 42.35 26.85 24.91
N LYS A 283 41.75 27.95 24.42
CA LYS A 283 42.40 29.27 24.31
C LYS A 283 42.17 30.16 25.54
N ARG A 284 41.46 29.67 26.56
CA ARG A 284 41.27 30.34 27.86
C ARG A 284 42.14 29.67 28.92
#